data_AF-A0A3R6HFN7-F1
#
_entry.id   AF-A0A3R6HFN7-F1
#
_cell.length_a   1.000
_cell.length_b   1.000
_cell.length_c   1.000
_cell.angle_alpha   90.00
_cell.angle_beta   90.00
_cell.angle_gamma   90.00
#
_symmetry.space_group_name_H-M   'P 1'
#
loop_
_entity.id
_entity.type
_entity.pdbx_description
1 polymer ?
#
loop_
_entity_poly.entity_id
_entity_poly.type
_entity_poly.pdbx_seq_one_letter_code
_entity_poly.pdbx_strand_id
1 'polypeptide(L)'
;MDFVDFVDKYQQDMTPEQMLSIAKAMGKYLSYKLSDVEVHHLCAMVYGVLSEEHFDKHFADDAIKKMWYEDEDGTKHMAPFFTDEEIKEAFDQHKDDISDYNIFDLAVTMNLLRSDHHKLLKQYSKDEEELKEMVVMMAIEYLQDPDCLHPASKIWHNING
;
A
#
# COMPACT_ATOMS: atom_id res chain seq x y z
N MET A 1 4.33 30.92 -17.32
CA MET A 1 3.93 29.56 -17.68
C MET A 1 4.81 28.67 -16.87
N ASP A 2 4.26 28.11 -15.82
CA ASP A 2 4.95 27.05 -15.10
C ASP A 2 4.88 25.75 -15.92
N PHE A 3 5.48 24.69 -15.41
CA PHE A 3 5.55 23.43 -16.14
C PHE A 3 4.16 22.74 -16.24
N VAL A 4 3.27 22.95 -15.26
CA VAL A 4 1.92 22.38 -15.25
C VAL A 4 1.09 23.04 -16.35
N ASP A 5 1.11 24.37 -16.43
CA ASP A 5 0.48 25.14 -17.52
C ASP A 5 0.99 24.70 -18.90
N PHE A 6 2.28 24.36 -19.01
CA PHE A 6 2.88 23.90 -20.25
C PHE A 6 2.35 22.52 -20.66
N VAL A 7 2.31 21.56 -19.74
CA VAL A 7 1.77 20.21 -20.01
C VAL A 7 0.29 20.30 -20.37
N ASP A 8 -0.52 21.03 -19.59
CA ASP A 8 -1.96 21.17 -19.82
C ASP A 8 -2.29 21.77 -21.19
N LYS A 9 -1.49 22.74 -21.63
CA LYS A 9 -1.69 23.42 -22.91
C LYS A 9 -1.39 22.54 -24.11
N TYR A 10 -0.38 21.68 -24.02
CA TYR A 10 0.16 20.95 -25.18
C TYR A 10 -0.21 19.45 -25.19
N GLN A 11 -0.88 18.93 -24.16
CA GLN A 11 -1.23 17.50 -24.07
C GLN A 11 -2.31 17.04 -25.06
N GLN A 12 -3.21 17.93 -25.50
CA GLN A 12 -4.49 17.54 -26.13
C GLN A 12 -4.40 16.76 -27.47
N ASP A 13 -3.23 16.68 -28.10
CA ASP A 13 -3.03 15.95 -29.36
C ASP A 13 -1.72 15.15 -29.40
N MET A 14 -1.13 14.84 -28.24
CA MET A 14 0.14 14.10 -28.21
C MET A 14 -0.07 12.62 -28.58
N THR A 15 0.84 12.07 -29.39
CA THR A 15 0.88 10.62 -29.59
C THR A 15 1.48 9.91 -28.37
N PRO A 16 1.20 8.61 -28.17
CA PRO A 16 1.84 7.83 -27.10
C PRO A 16 3.37 7.90 -27.10
N GLU A 17 4.01 7.96 -28.29
CA GLU A 17 5.46 8.08 -28.42
C GLU A 17 5.99 9.45 -27.96
N GLN A 18 5.23 10.52 -28.23
CA GLN A 18 5.55 11.87 -27.75
C GLN A 18 5.42 11.96 -26.24
N MET A 19 4.34 11.41 -25.67
CA MET A 19 4.14 11.31 -24.21
C MET A 19 5.28 10.52 -23.55
N LEU A 20 5.66 9.36 -24.11
CA LEU A 20 6.76 8.55 -23.60
C LEU A 20 8.10 9.31 -23.64
N SER A 21 8.34 10.07 -24.71
CA SER A 21 9.57 10.87 -24.85
C SER A 21 9.64 11.98 -23.80
N ILE A 22 8.52 12.64 -23.52
CA ILE A 22 8.41 13.67 -22.48
C ILE A 22 8.61 13.05 -21.09
N ALA A 23 7.91 11.95 -20.79
CA ALA A 23 8.04 11.24 -19.51
C ALA A 23 9.49 10.80 -19.25
N LYS A 24 10.18 10.27 -20.27
CA LYS A 24 11.61 9.92 -20.17
C LYS A 24 12.50 11.14 -19.94
N ALA A 25 12.24 12.26 -20.61
CA ALA A 25 13.00 13.49 -20.41
C ALA A 25 12.83 14.04 -18.99
N MET A 26 11.59 14.05 -18.47
CA MET A 26 11.29 14.43 -17.08
C MET A 26 11.95 13.49 -16.09
N GLY A 27 11.79 12.17 -16.26
CA GLY A 27 12.39 11.17 -15.37
C GLY A 27 13.91 11.27 -15.32
N LYS A 28 14.56 11.48 -16.47
CA LYS A 28 16.00 11.72 -16.54
C LYS A 28 16.40 12.99 -15.77
N TYR A 29 15.68 14.09 -15.95
CA TYR A 29 15.97 15.33 -15.21
C TYR A 29 15.81 15.14 -13.70
N LEU A 30 14.71 14.51 -13.27
CA LEU A 30 14.40 14.26 -11.86
C LEU A 30 15.43 13.33 -11.21
N SER A 31 15.97 12.34 -11.93
CA SER A 31 17.01 11.44 -11.40
C SER A 31 18.30 12.15 -10.98
N TYR A 32 18.56 13.37 -11.46
CA TYR A 32 19.71 14.18 -11.03
C TYR A 32 19.41 15.08 -9.83
N LYS A 33 18.16 15.16 -9.40
CA LYS A 33 17.67 16.13 -8.41
C LYS A 33 17.11 15.48 -7.16
N LEU A 34 16.46 14.34 -7.32
CA LEU A 34 15.78 13.63 -6.26
C LEU A 34 16.74 12.68 -5.54
N SER A 35 16.60 12.62 -4.22
CA SER A 35 17.13 11.54 -3.39
C SER A 35 16.39 10.23 -3.65
N ASP A 36 16.95 9.10 -3.21
CA ASP A 36 16.31 7.79 -3.36
C ASP A 36 14.91 7.73 -2.73
N VAL A 37 14.70 8.43 -1.61
CA VAL A 37 13.40 8.52 -0.93
C VAL A 37 12.39 9.28 -1.78
N GLU A 38 12.79 10.40 -2.37
CA GLU A 38 11.92 11.19 -3.24
C GLU A 38 11.64 10.47 -4.57
N VAL A 39 12.60 9.71 -5.11
CA VAL A 39 12.39 8.84 -6.28
C VAL A 39 11.36 7.75 -5.95
N HIS A 40 11.47 7.11 -4.79
CA HIS A 40 10.51 6.10 -4.36
C HIS A 40 9.09 6.69 -4.22
N HIS A 41 8.96 7.86 -3.59
CA HIS A 41 7.68 8.56 -3.47
C HIS A 41 7.09 8.92 -4.84
N LEU A 42 7.92 9.44 -5.77
CA LEU A 42 7.48 9.71 -7.14
C LEU A 42 7.00 8.43 -7.86
N CYS A 43 7.70 7.32 -7.69
CA CYS A 43 7.28 6.02 -8.24
C CYS A 43 5.93 5.58 -7.67
N ALA A 44 5.72 5.74 -6.36
CA ALA A 44 4.43 5.44 -5.73
C ALA A 44 3.32 6.34 -6.31
N MET A 45 3.52 7.66 -6.38
CA MET A 45 2.53 8.58 -6.97
C MET A 45 2.15 8.19 -8.41
N VAL A 46 3.15 7.94 -9.26
CA VAL A 46 2.91 7.54 -10.66
C VAL A 46 2.18 6.20 -10.72
N TYR A 47 2.60 5.24 -9.90
CA TYR A 47 1.97 3.93 -9.88
C TYR A 47 0.53 3.98 -9.36
N GLY A 48 0.25 4.74 -8.30
CA GLY A 48 -1.10 4.93 -7.79
C GLY A 48 -2.06 5.45 -8.85
N VAL A 49 -1.62 6.37 -9.72
CA VAL A 49 -2.43 6.81 -10.87
C VAL A 49 -2.69 5.68 -11.87
N LEU A 50 -1.73 4.77 -12.08
CA LEU A 50 -1.83 3.66 -13.03
C LEU A 50 -2.61 2.46 -12.49
N SER A 51 -2.58 2.23 -11.18
CA SER A 51 -3.21 1.08 -10.52
C SER A 51 -4.52 1.42 -9.82
N GLU A 52 -5.03 2.65 -10.03
CA GLU A 52 -6.19 3.18 -9.28
C GLU A 52 -5.95 3.11 -7.76
N GLU A 53 -4.70 3.34 -7.33
CA GLU A 53 -4.29 3.39 -5.93
C GLU A 53 -4.45 2.04 -5.21
N HIS A 54 -4.26 0.95 -5.94
CA HIS A 54 -4.16 -0.41 -5.39
C HIS A 54 -2.74 -0.94 -5.46
N PHE A 55 -2.34 -1.72 -4.46
CA PHE A 55 -1.02 -2.35 -4.44
C PHE A 55 -0.90 -3.47 -5.48
N ASP A 56 0.28 -3.61 -6.09
CA ASP A 56 0.76 -4.90 -6.58
C ASP A 56 1.73 -5.53 -5.58
N LYS A 57 2.24 -6.71 -5.94
CA LYS A 57 3.25 -7.41 -5.15
C LYS A 57 4.49 -6.55 -4.86
N HIS A 58 4.98 -5.77 -5.81
CA HIS A 58 6.21 -5.01 -5.63
C HIS A 58 6.03 -3.92 -4.57
N PHE A 59 4.98 -3.12 -4.70
CA PHE A 59 4.70 -2.05 -3.73
C PHE A 59 4.25 -2.60 -2.37
N ALA A 60 3.50 -3.71 -2.35
CA ALA A 60 3.12 -4.36 -1.11
C ALA A 60 4.33 -4.92 -0.35
N ASP A 61 5.21 -5.66 -1.02
CA ASP A 61 6.43 -6.20 -0.40
C ASP A 61 7.33 -5.06 0.13
N ASP A 62 7.41 -3.93 -0.60
CA ASP A 62 8.18 -2.76 -0.18
C ASP A 62 7.57 -2.03 1.03
N ALA A 63 6.25 -1.97 1.12
CA ALA A 63 5.53 -1.44 2.28
C ALA A 63 5.68 -2.37 3.50
N ILE A 64 5.39 -3.67 3.33
CA ILE A 64 5.36 -4.67 4.40
C ILE A 64 6.72 -4.77 5.07
N LYS A 65 7.83 -4.86 4.32
CA LYS A 65 9.18 -5.03 4.92
C LYS A 65 9.61 -3.90 5.86
N LYS A 66 8.93 -2.74 5.83
CA LYS A 66 9.20 -1.59 6.71
C LYS A 66 8.42 -1.67 8.02
N MET A 67 7.39 -2.53 8.11
CA MET A 67 6.54 -2.71 9.28
C MET A 67 7.26 -3.53 10.35
N TRP A 68 6.99 -3.20 11.61
CA TRP A 68 7.65 -3.81 12.76
C TRP A 68 6.86 -3.61 14.06
N TYR A 69 6.99 -4.54 14.98
CA TYR A 69 6.53 -4.34 16.36
C TYR A 69 7.65 -4.66 17.36
N GLU A 70 7.48 -4.20 18.59
CA GLU A 70 8.35 -4.52 19.72
C GLU A 70 7.57 -5.39 20.71
N ASP A 71 8.17 -6.51 21.12
CA ASP A 71 7.59 -7.40 22.13
C ASP A 71 7.84 -6.90 23.57
N GLU A 72 7.37 -7.65 24.57
CA GLU A 72 7.49 -7.27 25.98
C GLU A 72 8.96 -7.20 26.46
N ASP A 73 9.86 -7.92 25.80
CA ASP A 73 11.29 -7.95 26.10
C ASP A 73 12.06 -6.82 25.41
N GLY A 74 11.37 -5.97 24.63
CA GLY A 74 11.99 -4.91 23.85
C GLY A 74 12.62 -5.40 22.54
N THR A 75 12.33 -6.63 22.10
CA THR A 75 12.85 -7.17 20.86
C THR A 75 12.01 -6.69 19.69
N LYS A 76 12.69 -6.15 18.67
CA LYS A 76 12.07 -5.68 17.44
C LYS A 76 11.86 -6.83 16.45
N HIS A 77 10.63 -7.05 16.04
CA HIS A 77 10.22 -8.04 15.03
C HIS A 77 9.81 -7.33 13.75
N MET A 78 10.43 -7.68 12.63
CA MET A 78 10.14 -7.11 11.30
C MET A 78 9.14 -8.00 10.57
N ALA A 79 8.26 -7.39 9.77
CA ALA A 79 7.37 -8.14 8.89
C ALA A 79 8.16 -8.77 7.71
N PRO A 80 7.56 -9.73 6.95
CA PRO A 80 6.16 -10.15 6.99
C PRO A 80 5.82 -10.98 8.23
N PHE A 81 4.63 -10.76 8.80
CA PHE A 81 4.11 -11.51 9.95
C PHE A 81 3.21 -12.67 9.54
N PHE A 82 2.70 -12.62 8.31
CA PHE A 82 1.83 -13.63 7.72
C PHE A 82 2.46 -14.17 6.44
N THR A 83 2.27 -15.46 6.21
CA THR A 83 2.71 -16.13 4.99
C THR A 83 1.81 -15.79 3.80
N ASP A 84 2.33 -15.97 2.58
CA ASP A 84 1.54 -15.78 1.36
C ASP A 84 0.31 -16.71 1.34
N GLU A 85 0.43 -17.91 1.91
CA GLU A 85 -0.67 -18.87 2.07
C GLU A 85 -1.77 -18.36 3.02
N GLU A 86 -1.41 -17.81 4.19
CA GLU A 86 -2.37 -17.26 5.15
C GLU A 86 -3.10 -16.04 4.59
N ILE A 87 -2.38 -15.15 3.90
CA ILE A 87 -2.99 -14.00 3.21
C ILE A 87 -3.97 -14.48 2.14
N LYS A 88 -3.56 -15.48 1.35
CA LYS A 88 -4.42 -16.03 0.30
C LYS A 88 -5.68 -16.68 0.87
N GLU A 89 -5.54 -17.45 1.96
CA GLU A 89 -6.67 -18.07 2.64
C GLU A 89 -7.67 -17.02 3.12
N ALA A 90 -7.19 -15.97 3.81
CA ALA A 90 -8.04 -14.86 4.26
C ALA A 90 -8.71 -14.14 3.08
N PHE A 91 -7.97 -13.87 2.00
CA PHE A 91 -8.53 -13.21 0.81
C PHE A 91 -9.59 -14.07 0.14
N ASP A 92 -9.34 -15.36 -0.07
CA ASP A 92 -10.30 -16.25 -0.73
C ASP A 92 -11.61 -16.39 0.07
N GLN A 93 -11.55 -16.27 1.39
CA GLN A 93 -12.71 -16.30 2.29
C GLN A 93 -13.51 -14.99 2.28
N HIS A 94 -12.85 -13.84 2.09
CA HIS A 94 -13.45 -12.50 2.29
C HIS A 94 -13.45 -11.57 1.08
N LYS A 95 -12.95 -12.00 -0.09
CA LYS A 95 -12.87 -11.14 -1.29
C LYS A 95 -14.20 -10.50 -1.72
N ASP A 96 -15.34 -11.13 -1.40
CA ASP A 96 -16.66 -10.58 -1.71
C ASP A 96 -17.02 -9.43 -0.74
N ASP A 97 -16.48 -9.45 0.48
CA ASP A 97 -16.65 -8.41 1.49
C ASP A 97 -15.82 -7.16 1.16
N ILE A 98 -14.65 -7.34 0.55
CA ILE A 98 -13.70 -6.27 0.17
C ILE A 98 -13.56 -6.16 -1.34
N SER A 99 -14.68 -6.12 -2.08
CA SER A 99 -14.70 -6.23 -3.55
C SER A 99 -13.92 -5.15 -4.29
N ASP A 100 -13.72 -3.99 -3.66
CA ASP A 100 -12.93 -2.89 -4.23
C ASP A 100 -11.43 -3.12 -4.06
N TYR A 101 -11.00 -4.03 -3.18
CA TYR A 101 -9.62 -4.28 -2.83
C TYR A 101 -9.09 -5.60 -3.41
N ASN A 102 -7.78 -5.66 -3.61
CA ASN A 102 -7.11 -6.87 -4.05
C ASN A 102 -6.35 -7.56 -2.89
N ILE A 103 -5.79 -8.74 -3.18
CA ILE A 103 -5.04 -9.54 -2.21
C ILE A 103 -3.84 -8.79 -1.60
N PHE A 104 -3.20 -7.90 -2.35
CA PHE A 104 -2.04 -7.14 -1.89
C PHE A 104 -2.46 -6.01 -0.94
N ASP A 105 -3.61 -5.37 -1.19
CA ASP A 105 -4.20 -4.40 -0.26
C ASP A 105 -4.53 -5.06 1.08
N LEU A 106 -5.11 -6.26 1.04
CA LEU A 106 -5.35 -7.06 2.24
C LEU A 106 -4.04 -7.44 2.94
N ALA A 107 -3.02 -7.88 2.19
CA ALA A 107 -1.71 -8.24 2.74
C ALA A 107 -1.06 -7.08 3.51
N VAL A 108 -1.05 -5.89 2.90
CA VAL A 108 -0.52 -4.67 3.52
C VAL A 108 -1.33 -4.32 4.77
N THR A 109 -2.67 -4.36 4.69
CA THR A 109 -3.56 -4.04 5.81
C THR A 109 -3.35 -4.99 6.99
N MET A 110 -3.32 -6.30 6.75
CA MET A 110 -3.11 -7.30 7.81
C MET A 110 -1.77 -7.08 8.51
N ASN A 111 -0.68 -6.89 7.76
CA ASN A 111 0.63 -6.65 8.35
C ASN A 111 0.69 -5.32 9.11
N LEU A 112 0.06 -4.25 8.60
CA LEU A 112 -0.01 -2.96 9.27
C LEU A 112 -0.75 -3.08 10.61
N LEU A 113 -1.94 -3.69 10.62
CA LEU A 113 -2.73 -3.84 11.83
C LEU A 113 -2.02 -4.73 12.86
N ARG A 114 -1.35 -5.80 12.40
CA ARG A 114 -0.52 -6.64 13.26
C ARG A 114 0.67 -5.89 13.87
N SER A 115 1.26 -4.96 13.11
CA SER A 115 2.36 -4.09 13.52
C SER A 115 1.90 -3.11 14.60
N ASP A 116 0.87 -2.31 14.29
CA ASP A 116 0.44 -1.18 15.12
C ASP A 116 -0.29 -1.61 16.39
N HIS A 117 -0.98 -2.75 16.34
CA HIS A 117 -1.82 -3.23 17.45
C HIS A 117 -1.23 -4.44 18.17
N HIS A 118 0.06 -4.76 17.98
CA HIS A 118 0.68 -5.98 18.54
C HIS A 118 0.35 -6.22 20.02
N LYS A 119 0.53 -5.21 20.87
CA LYS A 119 0.32 -5.32 22.33
C LYS A 119 -1.14 -5.65 22.67
N LEU A 120 -2.08 -5.00 21.99
CA LEU A 120 -3.50 -5.23 22.17
C LEU A 120 -3.87 -6.64 21.68
N LEU A 121 -3.43 -7.00 20.47
CA LEU A 121 -3.70 -8.32 19.89
C LEU A 121 -3.21 -9.44 20.81
N LYS A 122 -1.97 -9.35 21.31
CA LYS A 122 -1.40 -10.34 22.26
C LYS A 122 -2.15 -10.43 23.57
N GLN A 123 -2.68 -9.32 24.08
CA GLN A 123 -3.42 -9.31 25.33
C GLN A 123 -4.77 -10.05 25.23
N TYR A 124 -5.40 -10.00 24.06
CA TYR A 124 -6.76 -10.51 23.86
C TYR A 124 -6.84 -11.84 23.10
N SER A 125 -5.80 -12.23 22.36
CA SER A 125 -5.70 -13.55 21.73
C SER A 125 -5.23 -14.62 22.71
N LYS A 126 -5.82 -15.83 22.67
CA LYS A 126 -5.32 -16.97 23.45
C LYS A 126 -4.10 -17.64 22.81
N ASP A 127 -4.02 -17.62 21.49
CA ASP A 127 -2.95 -18.23 20.69
C ASP A 127 -2.74 -17.46 19.36
N GLU A 128 -1.80 -17.92 18.54
CA GLU A 128 -1.48 -17.27 17.25
C GLU A 128 -2.60 -17.42 16.21
N GLU A 129 -3.42 -18.47 16.28
CA GLU A 129 -4.53 -18.66 15.34
C GLU A 129 -5.65 -17.66 15.65
N GLU A 130 -6.05 -17.51 16.92
CA GLU A 130 -7.03 -16.50 17.33
C GLU A 130 -6.50 -15.08 17.05
N LEU A 131 -5.19 -14.85 17.22
CA LEU A 131 -4.57 -13.57 16.85
C LEU A 131 -4.72 -13.30 15.35
N LYS A 132 -4.44 -14.29 14.50
CA LYS A 132 -4.57 -14.18 13.05
C LYS A 132 -6.01 -13.88 12.66
N GLU A 133 -6.98 -14.62 13.22
CA GLU A 133 -8.41 -14.37 12.99
C GLU A 133 -8.82 -12.95 13.37
N MET A 134 -8.36 -12.44 14.53
CA MET A 134 -8.60 -11.06 14.94
C MET A 134 -8.03 -10.05 13.94
N VAL A 135 -6.80 -10.26 13.46
CA VAL A 135 -6.17 -9.38 12.47
C VAL A 135 -6.93 -9.40 11.14
N VAL A 136 -7.36 -10.58 10.68
CA VAL A 136 -8.18 -10.71 9.46
C VAL A 136 -9.47 -9.91 9.62
N MET A 137 -10.22 -10.12 10.71
CA MET A 137 -11.47 -9.41 10.95
C MET A 137 -11.27 -7.89 11.01
N MET A 138 -10.25 -7.42 11.74
CA MET A 138 -9.93 -6.00 11.79
C MET A 138 -9.54 -5.44 10.42
N ALA A 139 -8.83 -6.21 9.59
CA ALA A 139 -8.45 -5.79 8.25
C ALA A 139 -9.67 -5.64 7.33
N ILE A 140 -10.59 -6.61 7.37
CA ILE A 140 -11.84 -6.53 6.61
C ILE A 140 -12.69 -5.34 7.07
N GLU A 141 -12.90 -5.17 8.37
CA GLU A 141 -13.63 -4.04 8.93
C GLU A 141 -13.00 -2.69 8.55
N TYR A 142 -11.67 -2.59 8.64
CA TYR A 142 -10.95 -1.38 8.24
C TYR A 142 -11.14 -1.06 6.75
N LEU A 143 -11.07 -2.06 5.86
CA LEU A 143 -11.21 -1.86 4.42
C LEU A 143 -12.65 -1.55 4.02
N GLN A 144 -13.64 -2.12 4.70
CA GLN A 144 -15.06 -1.88 4.43
C GLN A 144 -15.59 -0.56 5.00
N ASP A 145 -14.92 0.01 6.00
CA ASP A 145 -15.39 1.21 6.67
C ASP A 145 -15.48 2.40 5.68
N PRO A 146 -16.68 2.94 5.43
CA PRO A 146 -16.89 3.99 4.45
C PRO A 146 -16.45 5.38 4.94
N ASP A 147 -16.15 5.54 6.23
CA ASP A 147 -15.83 6.84 6.84
C ASP A 147 -14.38 7.28 6.59
N CYS A 148 -14.00 7.38 5.31
CA CYS A 148 -12.76 8.03 4.89
C CYS A 148 -12.89 8.76 3.54
N LEU A 149 -11.91 9.57 3.19
CA LEU A 149 -11.88 10.32 1.92
C LEU A 149 -11.72 9.40 0.69
N HIS A 150 -11.10 8.23 0.87
CA HIS A 150 -10.73 7.28 -0.19
C HIS A 150 -11.20 5.86 0.17
N PRO A 151 -12.52 5.58 0.16
CA PRO A 151 -13.09 4.35 0.71
C PRO A 151 -12.70 3.08 -0.08
N ALA A 152 -12.31 3.21 -1.34
CA ALA A 152 -11.86 2.10 -2.18
C ALA A 152 -10.33 1.91 -2.20
N SER A 153 -9.54 2.87 -1.73
CA SER A 153 -8.07 2.83 -1.77
C SER A 153 -7.44 3.24 -0.43
N LYS A 154 -8.17 3.01 0.68
CA LYS A 154 -7.84 3.55 2.02
C LYS A 154 -6.44 3.16 2.48
N ILE A 155 -6.06 1.89 2.30
CA ILE A 155 -4.75 1.40 2.74
C ILE A 155 -3.60 2.02 1.94
N TRP A 156 -3.80 2.27 0.64
CA TRP A 156 -2.80 2.94 -0.18
C TRP A 156 -2.49 4.34 0.32
N HIS A 157 -3.53 5.13 0.61
CA HIS A 157 -3.37 6.48 1.16
C HIS A 157 -2.79 6.49 2.56
N ASN A 158 -3.07 5.47 3.39
CA ASN A 158 -2.45 5.35 4.71
C ASN A 158 -0.92 5.17 4.59
N ILE A 159 -0.47 4.37 3.63
CA ILE A 159 0.96 4.06 3.45
C ILE A 159 1.70 5.13 2.64
N ASN A 160 1.06 5.70 1.61
CA ASN A 160 1.71 6.55 0.60
C ASN A 160 1.23 8.01 0.57
N GLY A 161 0.18 8.35 1.32
CA GLY A 161 -0.44 9.69 1.35
C GLY A 161 0.25 10.70 2.26
#